data_AF-E6SJV0-F1
#
_entry.id   AF-E6SJV0-F1
#
_cell.length_a   1.000
_cell.length_b   1.000
_cell.length_c   1.000
_cell.angle_alpha   90.00
_cell.angle_beta   90.00
_cell.angle_gamma   90.00
#
_symmetry.space_group_name_H-M   'P 1'
#
loop_
_entity.id
_entity.type
_entity.pdbx_description
1 polymer ?
#
loop_
_entity_poly.entity_id
_entity_poly.type
_entity_poly.pdbx_seq_one_letter_code
_entity_poly.pdbx_strand_id
1 'polypeptide(L)'
;MLAGLILLALLAASGAVLVWAGGLGQPRWFLEVRRVGPAGAAGAEVQGEPGSGPVSRSAAGAVTRSTARPATPPASDLVARWPVRPGQEVVMEYLHSMFRVPVRERFRVTPGGLVLTAVEAPTPEIAWYYGGGLGAGWRLEALHSTPPLACGGFGWPGRPSGEPPAGDFPGAPAEAAGWAEAAMWYRLAPAQGDEPAAAVRGATAGGTTAWVPATGAPAGPLRVRATETGHRSLVVEGRCMELRRLVGDGGTALVTVVRETVW
;
A
#
# COMPACT_ATOMS: atom_id res chain seq x y z
N MET A 1 -34.17 -51.46 3.18
CA MET A 1 -34.04 -50.10 2.63
C MET A 1 -33.95 -49.02 3.72
N LEU A 2 -34.81 -49.02 4.75
CA LEU A 2 -34.81 -47.98 5.81
C LEU A 2 -33.46 -47.82 6.54
N ALA A 3 -32.80 -48.93 6.93
CA ALA A 3 -31.52 -48.88 7.64
C ALA A 3 -30.37 -48.25 6.83
N GLY A 4 -30.37 -48.43 5.51
CA GLY A 4 -29.37 -47.82 4.62
C GLY A 4 -29.53 -46.30 4.50
N LEU A 5 -30.77 -45.81 4.47
CA LEU A 5 -31.07 -44.37 4.44
C LEU A 5 -30.68 -43.68 5.76
N ILE A 6 -30.90 -44.34 6.90
CA ILE A 6 -30.51 -43.81 8.22
C ILE A 6 -28.98 -43.69 8.33
N LEU A 7 -28.23 -44.70 7.89
CA LEU A 7 -26.77 -44.66 7.91
C LEU A 7 -26.21 -43.55 7.00
N LEU A 8 -26.78 -43.38 5.80
CA LEU A 8 -26.37 -42.34 4.86
C LEU A 8 -26.64 -40.93 5.43
N ALA A 9 -27.79 -40.73 6.06
CA ALA A 9 -28.15 -39.47 6.71
C ALA A 9 -27.22 -39.14 7.89
N LEU A 10 -26.85 -40.14 8.70
CA LEU A 10 -25.90 -39.97 9.80
C LEU A 10 -24.48 -39.63 9.32
N LEU A 11 -24.02 -40.24 8.22
CA LEU A 11 -22.73 -39.91 7.61
C LEU A 11 -22.71 -38.49 7.03
N ALA A 12 -23.79 -38.08 6.35
CA ALA A 12 -23.93 -36.73 5.82
C ALA A 12 -23.98 -35.69 6.95
N ALA A 13 -24.72 -35.96 8.03
CA ALA A 13 -24.79 -35.09 9.20
C ALA A 13 -23.43 -34.99 9.92
N SER A 14 -22.71 -36.11 10.05
CA SER A 14 -21.38 -36.14 10.68
C SER A 14 -20.36 -35.35 9.87
N GLY A 15 -20.40 -35.46 8.53
CA GLY A 15 -19.57 -34.66 7.64
C GLY A 15 -19.86 -33.15 7.75
N ALA A 16 -21.14 -32.77 7.81
CA ALA A 16 -21.54 -31.39 7.99
C ALA A 16 -21.09 -30.80 9.35
N VAL A 17 -21.19 -31.59 10.43
CA VAL A 17 -20.75 -31.18 11.77
C VAL A 17 -19.23 -31.01 11.82
N LEU A 18 -18.45 -31.88 11.18
CA LEU A 18 -16.98 -31.76 11.13
C LEU A 18 -16.52 -30.54 10.32
N VAL A 19 -17.18 -30.24 9.19
CA VAL A 19 -16.90 -29.04 8.40
C VAL A 19 -17.26 -27.76 9.18
N TRP A 20 -18.37 -27.79 9.93
CA TRP A 20 -18.79 -26.66 10.75
C TRP A 20 -17.88 -26.44 11.95
N ALA A 21 -17.54 -27.52 12.69
CA ALA A 21 -16.63 -27.47 13.83
C ALA A 21 -15.19 -27.08 13.44
N GLY A 22 -14.73 -27.50 12.25
CA GLY A 22 -13.42 -27.08 11.73
C GLY A 22 -13.31 -25.59 11.39
N GLY A 23 -14.44 -24.90 11.23
CA GLY A 23 -14.50 -23.46 10.97
C GLY A 23 -14.56 -22.59 12.23
N LEU A 24 -14.91 -23.16 13.38
CA LEU A 24 -14.97 -22.45 14.67
C LEU A 24 -13.54 -22.34 15.23
N GLY A 25 -13.13 -21.12 15.58
CA GLY A 25 -11.80 -20.85 16.15
C GLY A 25 -10.65 -20.69 15.14
N GLN A 26 -10.85 -20.95 13.84
CA GLN A 26 -9.82 -20.62 12.84
C GLN A 26 -9.69 -19.10 12.71
N PRO A 27 -8.47 -18.54 12.87
CA PRO A 27 -8.30 -17.10 12.77
C PRO A 27 -8.60 -16.63 11.34
N ARG A 28 -9.47 -15.64 11.23
CA ARG A 28 -9.75 -14.95 9.98
C ARG A 28 -8.85 -13.73 9.87
N TRP A 29 -8.25 -13.55 8.71
CA TRP A 29 -7.35 -12.44 8.44
C TRP A 29 -8.05 -11.45 7.53
N PHE A 30 -7.90 -10.16 7.82
CA PHE A 30 -8.49 -9.11 7.02
C PHE A 30 -7.45 -8.04 6.69
N LEU A 31 -7.49 -7.54 5.46
CA LEU A 31 -6.86 -6.30 5.07
C LEU A 31 -7.86 -5.18 5.36
N GLU A 32 -7.56 -4.37 6.38
CA GLU A 32 -8.33 -3.16 6.71
C GLU A 32 -7.67 -1.94 6.10
N VAL A 33 -8.51 -1.07 5.51
CA VAL A 33 -8.13 0.27 5.09
C VAL A 33 -8.90 1.25 5.94
N ARG A 34 -8.17 2.10 6.65
CA ARG A 34 -8.73 3.13 7.53
C ARG A 34 -8.33 4.51 7.05
N ARG A 35 -9.24 5.47 7.15
CA ARG A 35 -8.92 6.88 6.93
C ARG A 35 -8.19 7.44 8.15
N VAL A 36 -7.10 8.17 7.91
CA VAL A 36 -6.35 8.89 8.96
C VAL A 36 -6.54 10.39 8.78
N GLY A 37 -7.13 11.03 9.78
CA GLY A 37 -7.39 12.47 9.79
C GLY A 37 -8.74 12.86 9.17
N PRO A 38 -9.12 14.14 9.28
CA PRO A 38 -10.41 14.64 8.80
C PRO A 38 -10.53 14.48 7.28
N ALA A 39 -11.65 13.91 6.85
CA ALA A 39 -12.03 13.83 5.45
C ALA A 39 -12.08 15.25 4.85
N GLY A 40 -11.25 15.54 3.84
CA GLY A 40 -11.30 16.81 3.13
C GLY A 40 -10.45 17.96 3.69
N ALA A 41 -9.59 17.74 4.71
CA ALA A 41 -8.59 18.77 5.07
C ALA A 41 -7.41 18.87 4.09
N ALA A 42 -7.48 18.17 2.95
CA ALA A 42 -6.46 18.22 1.91
C ALA A 42 -6.38 19.54 1.13
N GLY A 43 -7.26 20.51 1.39
CA GLY A 43 -7.22 21.84 0.77
C GLY A 43 -6.90 22.99 1.73
N ALA A 44 -6.83 22.73 3.04
CA ALA A 44 -6.46 23.73 4.04
C ALA A 44 -5.15 23.32 4.71
N GLU A 45 -4.13 23.05 3.89
CA GLU A 45 -2.79 23.39 4.35
C GLU A 45 -2.81 24.90 4.54
N VAL A 46 -2.99 25.31 5.79
CA VAL A 46 -2.70 26.66 6.23
C VAL A 46 -1.24 26.85 5.85
N GLN A 47 -1.00 27.48 4.69
CA GLN A 47 0.25 28.19 4.38
C GLN A 47 0.36 29.36 5.37
N GLY A 48 0.44 29.03 6.66
CA GLY A 48 1.02 29.89 7.66
C GLY A 48 2.49 29.58 7.58
N GLU A 49 3.28 30.57 7.20
CA GLU A 49 4.73 30.53 7.43
C GLU A 49 5.02 29.95 8.83
N PRO A 50 6.09 29.15 8.98
CA PRO A 50 6.61 28.80 10.29
C PRO A 50 7.16 30.08 10.96
N GLY A 51 6.27 30.94 11.48
CA GLY A 51 6.69 32.29 11.82
C GLY A 51 5.65 33.26 12.35
N SER A 52 4.47 32.85 12.84
CA SER A 52 3.66 33.74 13.71
C SER A 52 2.40 33.04 14.22
N GLY A 53 2.54 32.21 15.25
CA GLY A 53 1.40 31.98 16.13
C GLY A 53 0.96 33.33 16.73
N PRO A 54 -0.34 33.59 16.93
CA PRO A 54 -0.79 34.80 17.62
C PRO A 54 -0.19 34.80 19.03
N VAL A 55 0.84 35.62 19.23
CA VAL A 55 1.35 35.92 20.58
C VAL A 55 0.28 36.77 21.24
N SER A 56 -0.68 36.12 21.90
CA SER A 56 -1.56 36.79 22.84
C SER A 56 -0.72 37.18 24.05
N ARG A 57 -0.12 38.38 23.99
CA ARG A 57 0.49 39.01 25.15
C ARG A 57 -0.63 39.41 26.09
N SER A 58 -0.80 38.65 27.18
CA SER A 58 -1.53 39.15 28.34
C SER A 58 -0.84 40.42 28.84
N ALA A 59 -1.62 41.43 29.22
CA ALA A 59 -1.13 42.72 29.71
C ALA A 59 -0.18 42.61 30.93
N ALA A 60 -0.08 41.43 31.55
CA ALA A 60 0.79 41.14 32.69
C ALA A 60 2.16 40.53 32.32
N GLY A 61 2.53 40.39 31.05
CA GLY A 61 3.88 39.96 30.65
C GLY A 61 4.21 38.48 30.87
N ALA A 62 3.28 37.65 31.36
CA ALA A 62 3.48 36.22 31.56
C ALA A 62 3.22 35.43 30.26
N VAL A 63 4.26 34.74 29.76
CA VAL A 63 4.14 33.78 28.65
C VAL A 63 3.58 32.47 29.21
N THR A 64 2.27 32.29 29.18
CA THR A 64 1.64 31.00 29.49
C THR A 64 1.75 30.08 28.28
N ARG A 65 2.66 29.11 28.35
CA ARG A 65 2.75 28.01 27.37
C ARG A 65 1.52 27.12 27.59
N SER A 66 0.56 27.18 26.67
CA SER A 66 -0.66 26.37 26.73
C SER A 66 -0.27 24.89 26.77
N THR A 67 -0.53 24.23 27.90
CA THR A 67 -0.39 22.78 28.09
C THR A 67 -1.67 22.06 27.64
N ALA A 68 -2.33 22.56 26.60
CA ALA A 68 -3.52 21.93 26.03
C ALA A 68 -3.20 20.45 25.78
N ARG A 69 -3.87 19.59 26.57
CA ARG A 69 -3.76 18.14 26.52
C ARG A 69 -3.93 17.73 25.05
N PRO A 70 -3.02 16.90 24.49
CA PRO A 70 -3.16 16.48 23.10
C PRO A 70 -4.56 15.88 22.94
N ALA A 71 -5.35 16.49 22.06
CA ALA A 71 -6.68 16.01 21.75
C ALA A 71 -6.56 14.53 21.40
N THR A 72 -7.44 13.69 21.96
CA THR A 72 -7.55 12.28 21.58
C THR A 72 -7.55 12.23 20.05
N PRO A 73 -6.61 11.49 19.42
CA PRO A 73 -6.57 11.44 17.97
C PRO A 73 -7.94 10.99 17.47
N PRO A 74 -8.48 11.63 16.42
CA PRO A 74 -9.77 11.25 15.88
C PRO A 74 -9.77 9.75 15.59
N ALA A 75 -10.85 9.08 15.95
CA ALA A 75 -11.02 7.66 15.67
C ALA A 75 -10.77 7.43 14.17
N SER A 76 -9.94 6.44 13.85
CA SER A 76 -9.69 6.07 12.45
C SER A 76 -10.94 5.39 11.89
N ASP A 77 -11.55 5.97 10.87
CA ASP A 77 -12.75 5.44 10.24
C ASP A 77 -12.37 4.25 9.36
N LEU A 78 -12.90 3.06 9.65
CA LEU A 78 -12.79 1.91 8.77
C LEU A 78 -13.58 2.18 7.50
N VAL A 79 -12.88 2.44 6.40
CA VAL A 79 -13.51 2.74 5.12
C VAL A 79 -13.72 1.50 4.28
N ALA A 80 -12.90 0.46 4.52
CA ALA A 80 -12.89 -0.69 3.65
C ALA A 80 -12.19 -1.90 4.30
N ARG A 81 -12.67 -3.12 4.01
CA ARG A 81 -12.18 -4.35 4.64
C ARG A 81 -12.35 -5.56 3.74
N TRP A 82 -11.29 -6.36 3.57
CA TRP A 82 -11.30 -7.56 2.73
C TRP A 82 -10.73 -8.77 3.44
N PRO A 83 -11.32 -9.97 3.24
CA PRO A 83 -10.72 -11.21 3.71
C PRO A 83 -9.40 -11.45 2.97
N VAL A 84 -8.38 -11.85 3.71
CA VAL A 84 -7.09 -12.29 3.17
C VAL A 84 -6.63 -13.57 3.88
N ARG A 85 -5.57 -14.19 3.39
CA ARG A 85 -4.92 -15.36 3.98
C ARG A 85 -3.43 -15.10 4.17
N PRO A 86 -2.78 -15.65 5.21
CA PRO A 86 -1.32 -15.67 5.27
C PRO A 86 -0.73 -16.29 4.00
N GLY A 87 0.33 -15.68 3.47
CA GLY A 87 0.94 -16.03 2.19
C GLY A 87 0.29 -15.39 0.96
N GLN A 88 -0.93 -14.86 1.07
CA GLN A 88 -1.62 -14.18 -0.02
C GLN A 88 -0.85 -12.91 -0.43
N GLU A 89 -0.89 -12.61 -1.73
CA GLU A 89 -0.29 -11.41 -2.28
C GLU A 89 -1.29 -10.24 -2.27
N VAL A 90 -0.78 -9.07 -1.91
CA VAL A 90 -1.44 -7.77 -2.02
C VAL A 90 -0.52 -6.89 -2.84
N VAL A 91 -1.04 -6.25 -3.90
CA VAL A 91 -0.23 -5.36 -4.75
C VAL A 91 -0.72 -3.93 -4.58
N MET A 92 0.21 -3.00 -4.33
CA MET A 92 -0.05 -1.57 -4.46
C MET A 92 0.41 -1.13 -5.84
N GLU A 93 -0.52 -0.67 -6.67
CA GLU A 93 -0.23 -0.06 -7.96
C GLU A 93 -0.34 1.45 -7.84
N TYR A 94 0.63 2.18 -8.40
CA TYR A 94 0.57 3.64 -8.41
C TYR A 94 1.44 4.26 -9.51
N LEU A 95 1.23 5.55 -9.75
CA LEU A 95 2.06 6.38 -10.62
C LEU A 95 3.14 7.05 -9.79
N HIS A 96 4.41 6.78 -10.09
CA HIS A 96 5.51 7.40 -9.38
C HIS A 96 5.58 8.90 -9.71
N SER A 97 5.58 9.78 -8.70
CA SER A 97 5.51 11.23 -8.92
C SER A 97 6.73 11.81 -9.61
N MET A 98 7.93 11.31 -9.27
CA MET A 98 9.21 11.76 -9.87
C MET A 98 9.39 11.22 -11.29
N PHE A 99 9.40 9.89 -11.45
CA PHE A 99 9.67 9.24 -12.73
C PHE A 99 8.47 9.18 -13.69
N ARG A 100 7.25 9.44 -13.21
CA ARG A 100 6.01 9.37 -14.01
C ARG A 100 5.79 8.01 -14.69
N VAL A 101 6.27 6.93 -14.06
CA VAL A 101 6.09 5.54 -14.50
C VAL A 101 5.16 4.78 -13.56
N PRO A 102 4.42 3.76 -14.05
CA PRO A 102 3.72 2.83 -13.18
C PRO A 102 4.70 2.09 -12.29
N VAL A 103 4.34 1.92 -11.02
CA VAL A 103 5.07 1.09 -10.07
C VAL A 103 4.12 0.13 -9.39
N ARG A 104 4.61 -1.08 -9.14
CA ARG A 104 3.90 -2.12 -8.39
C ARG A 104 4.74 -2.54 -7.20
N GLU A 105 4.26 -2.24 -6.01
CA GLU A 105 4.83 -2.81 -4.78
C GLU A 105 4.04 -4.07 -4.44
N ARG A 106 4.73 -5.21 -4.39
CA ARG A 106 4.13 -6.50 -4.03
C ARG A 106 4.38 -6.77 -2.57
N PHE A 107 3.31 -7.11 -1.86
CA PHE A 107 3.36 -7.46 -0.45
C PHE A 107 2.84 -8.88 -0.25
N ARG A 108 3.46 -9.61 0.68
CA ARG A 108 2.93 -10.87 1.20
C ARG A 108 2.26 -10.61 2.55
N VAL A 109 1.05 -11.13 2.71
CA VAL A 109 0.33 -11.15 3.99
C VAL A 109 1.02 -12.13 4.92
N THR A 110 1.38 -11.68 6.11
CA THR A 110 1.97 -12.49 7.18
C THR A 110 1.21 -12.29 8.47
N PRO A 111 1.39 -13.16 9.48
CA PRO A 111 0.80 -12.94 10.79
C PRO A 111 1.17 -11.61 11.46
N GLY A 112 2.33 -11.05 11.10
CA GLY A 112 2.83 -9.78 11.63
C GLY A 112 2.45 -8.54 10.81
N GLY A 113 1.79 -8.69 9.66
CA GLY A 113 1.47 -7.58 8.76
C GLY A 113 1.80 -7.86 7.30
N LEU A 114 2.01 -6.79 6.52
CA LEU A 114 2.44 -6.87 5.13
C LEU A 114 3.97 -6.87 5.07
N VAL A 115 4.55 -7.75 4.26
CA VAL A 115 6.00 -7.78 3.97
C VAL A 115 6.19 -7.44 2.50
N LEU A 116 6.98 -6.41 2.19
CA LEU A 116 7.33 -6.08 0.81
C LEU A 116 8.21 -7.19 0.22
N THR A 117 7.78 -7.78 -0.90
CA THR A 117 8.47 -8.91 -1.55
C THR A 117 9.02 -8.56 -2.92
N ALA A 118 8.53 -7.50 -3.56
CA ALA A 118 9.10 -6.99 -4.80
C ALA A 118 8.61 -5.56 -5.08
N VAL A 119 9.37 -4.85 -5.90
CA VAL A 119 8.96 -3.60 -6.55
C VAL A 119 9.18 -3.77 -8.05
N GLU A 120 8.16 -3.51 -8.85
CA GLU A 120 8.22 -3.64 -10.31
C GLU A 120 7.94 -2.28 -10.96
N ALA A 121 8.74 -1.89 -11.96
CA ALA A 121 8.54 -0.67 -12.75
C ALA A 121 9.15 -0.83 -14.15
N PRO A 122 8.72 -0.03 -15.16
CA PRO A 122 9.28 -0.10 -16.50
C PRO A 122 10.65 0.59 -16.64
N THR A 123 11.34 0.88 -15.53
CA THR A 123 12.58 1.65 -15.54
C THR A 123 13.52 1.10 -14.47
N PRO A 124 14.83 0.87 -14.75
CA PRO A 124 15.76 0.35 -13.75
C PRO A 124 16.08 1.37 -12.64
N GLU A 125 15.87 2.67 -12.89
CA GLU A 125 16.10 3.77 -11.96
C GLU A 125 15.22 3.67 -10.71
N ILE A 126 14.11 2.92 -10.78
CA ILE A 126 13.31 2.60 -9.59
C ILE A 126 14.19 1.89 -8.55
N ALA A 127 15.18 1.10 -8.99
CA ALA A 127 16.12 0.43 -8.11
C ALA A 127 17.02 1.41 -7.37
N TRP A 128 17.33 2.59 -7.93
CA TRP A 128 18.08 3.61 -7.20
C TRP A 128 17.21 4.24 -6.11
N TYR A 129 15.96 4.56 -6.45
CA TYR A 129 15.00 5.17 -5.53
C TYR A 129 14.66 4.26 -4.34
N TYR A 130 14.51 2.96 -4.58
CA TYR A 130 14.24 1.96 -3.54
C TYR A 130 15.52 1.38 -2.92
N GLY A 131 16.54 1.10 -3.73
CA GLY A 131 17.74 0.36 -3.34
C GLY A 131 18.61 1.09 -2.34
N GLY A 132 18.67 2.43 -2.39
CA GLY A 132 19.35 3.22 -1.35
C GLY A 132 18.78 2.98 0.06
N GLY A 133 17.49 2.62 0.15
CA GLY A 133 16.80 2.30 1.41
C GLY A 133 16.58 0.81 1.67
N LEU A 134 16.72 -0.06 0.67
CA LEU A 134 16.50 -1.51 0.82
C LEU A 134 17.79 -2.31 1.06
N GLY A 135 18.95 -1.72 0.81
CA GLY A 135 20.27 -2.30 1.10
C GLY A 135 20.73 -3.37 0.10
N ALA A 136 21.90 -3.97 0.38
CA ALA A 136 22.56 -4.94 -0.51
C ALA A 136 21.80 -6.28 -0.68
N GLY A 137 20.75 -6.51 0.11
CA GLY A 137 19.95 -7.74 0.07
C GLY A 137 18.89 -7.77 -1.02
N TRP A 138 18.89 -6.83 -1.97
CA TRP A 138 17.94 -6.77 -3.07
C TRP A 138 18.66 -6.81 -4.41
N ARG A 139 18.11 -7.56 -5.36
CA ARG A 139 18.61 -7.71 -6.72
C ARG A 139 17.62 -7.15 -7.73
N LEU A 140 18.16 -6.51 -8.76
CA LEU A 140 17.39 -6.04 -9.90
C LEU A 140 17.38 -7.11 -10.99
N GLU A 141 16.19 -7.50 -11.42
CA GLU A 141 15.95 -8.49 -12.47
C GLU A 141 15.19 -7.84 -13.62
N ALA A 142 15.58 -8.11 -14.86
CA ALA A 142 14.76 -7.75 -16.01
C ALA A 142 13.61 -8.75 -16.16
N LEU A 143 12.40 -8.25 -16.34
CA LEU A 143 11.20 -9.02 -16.63
C LEU A 143 10.98 -9.08 -18.13
N HIS A 144 10.71 -10.28 -18.62
CA HIS A 144 10.49 -10.56 -20.05
C HIS A 144 9.09 -10.12 -20.55
N SER A 145 8.21 -9.66 -19.66
CA SER A 145 6.88 -9.20 -20.02
C SER A 145 6.40 -8.09 -19.10
N THR A 146 5.58 -7.19 -19.66
CA THR A 146 4.85 -6.18 -18.88
C THR A 146 3.79 -6.90 -18.05
N PRO A 147 3.84 -6.82 -16.73
CA PRO A 147 2.86 -7.49 -15.92
C PRO A 147 1.57 -6.64 -15.95
N PRO A 148 0.38 -7.25 -16.09
CA PRO A 148 -0.86 -6.49 -16.30
C PRO A 148 -1.18 -5.65 -15.06
N LEU A 149 -1.50 -4.36 -15.28
CA LEU A 149 -2.05 -3.48 -14.26
C LEU A 149 -3.50 -3.89 -14.01
N ALA A 150 -3.81 -4.35 -12.80
CA ALA A 150 -5.13 -4.90 -12.50
C ALA A 150 -6.19 -3.80 -12.40
N CYS A 151 -5.78 -2.58 -12.05
CA CYS A 151 -6.73 -1.54 -11.72
C CYS A 151 -7.33 -0.79 -12.91
N GLY A 152 -6.85 -0.96 -14.14
CA GLY A 152 -7.44 -0.48 -15.42
C GLY A 152 -7.78 1.02 -15.54
N GLY A 153 -7.69 1.77 -14.45
CA GLY A 153 -8.28 3.09 -14.24
C GLY A 153 -7.24 4.14 -13.91
N PHE A 154 -5.95 3.80 -14.02
CA PHE A 154 -5.03 4.81 -14.55
C PHE A 154 -5.58 5.10 -15.94
N GLY A 155 -6.36 6.15 -16.07
CA GLY A 155 -6.51 6.82 -17.35
C GLY A 155 -5.15 7.37 -17.72
N TRP A 156 -4.17 6.48 -17.94
CA TRP A 156 -3.10 6.69 -18.88
C TRP A 156 -3.87 7.21 -20.07
N PRO A 157 -3.80 8.52 -20.39
CA PRO A 157 -4.37 8.95 -21.63
C PRO A 157 -3.74 8.00 -22.64
N GLY A 158 -4.57 7.16 -23.25
CA GLY A 158 -4.21 6.47 -24.46
C GLY A 158 -3.81 7.63 -25.35
N ARG A 159 -2.51 7.87 -25.42
CA ARG A 159 -1.98 8.95 -26.21
C ARG A 159 -2.42 8.56 -27.61
N PRO A 160 -3.24 9.37 -28.32
CA PRO A 160 -3.41 9.12 -29.73
C PRO A 160 -2.00 9.04 -30.31
N SER A 161 -1.69 7.92 -30.96
CA SER A 161 -0.40 7.63 -31.55
C SER A 161 0.06 8.83 -32.40
N GLY A 162 0.97 9.70 -31.90
CA GLY A 162 1.51 10.77 -32.72
C GLY A 162 2.03 12.06 -32.08
N GLU A 163 1.80 12.36 -30.79
CA GLU A 163 2.26 13.65 -30.22
C GLU A 163 3.48 13.44 -29.30
N PRO A 164 4.57 14.24 -29.37
CA PRO A 164 5.70 14.17 -28.43
C PRO A 164 5.46 15.05 -27.19
N PRO A 165 5.97 14.70 -25.98
CA PRO A 165 5.71 15.48 -24.76
C PRO A 165 6.52 16.77 -24.74
N ALA A 166 5.86 17.89 -24.44
CA ALA A 166 6.50 19.14 -24.05
C ALA A 166 6.74 19.13 -22.54
N GLY A 167 8.01 19.24 -22.13
CA GLY A 167 8.39 19.39 -20.73
C GLY A 167 9.88 19.14 -20.52
N ASP A 168 10.71 20.17 -20.70
CA ASP A 168 12.13 20.18 -20.37
C ASP A 168 12.34 20.05 -18.86
N PHE A 169 12.49 18.82 -18.36
CA PHE A 169 13.22 18.56 -17.12
C PHE A 169 14.69 18.30 -17.50
N PRO A 170 15.64 19.15 -17.09
CA PRO A 170 17.05 18.92 -17.38
C PRO A 170 17.51 17.65 -16.66
N GLY A 171 17.69 16.57 -17.41
CA GLY A 171 18.20 15.27 -16.93
C GLY A 171 17.21 14.10 -16.98
N ALA A 172 15.94 14.31 -17.35
CA ALA A 172 15.06 13.19 -17.70
C ALA A 172 15.25 12.88 -19.21
N PRO A 173 15.65 11.66 -19.60
CA PRO A 173 15.75 11.32 -21.02
C PRO A 173 14.36 11.52 -21.67
N ALA A 174 14.34 12.05 -22.89
CA ALA A 174 13.13 12.31 -23.69
C ALA A 174 12.30 11.03 -24.00
N GLU A 175 12.66 9.88 -23.44
CA GLU A 175 12.07 8.55 -23.61
C GLU A 175 10.81 8.29 -22.78
N ALA A 176 10.35 9.25 -21.97
CA ALA A 176 9.14 9.05 -21.16
C ALA A 176 7.83 8.86 -21.99
N ALA A 177 7.90 8.97 -23.32
CA ALA A 177 6.75 9.01 -24.22
C ALA A 177 6.28 7.65 -24.79
N GLY A 178 6.96 6.53 -24.51
CA GLY A 178 6.76 5.26 -25.26
C GLY A 178 6.57 3.98 -24.44
N TRP A 179 6.34 4.04 -23.13
CA TRP A 179 6.44 2.85 -22.26
C TRP A 179 5.42 1.73 -22.51
N ALA A 180 4.35 1.96 -23.27
CA ALA A 180 3.21 1.05 -23.34
C ALA A 180 3.39 -0.19 -24.25
N GLU A 181 4.33 -0.18 -25.22
CA GLU A 181 4.38 -1.24 -26.24
C GLU A 181 5.68 -2.09 -26.25
N ALA A 182 6.75 -1.68 -25.57
CA ALA A 182 8.00 -2.47 -25.56
C ALA A 182 8.90 -2.24 -24.34
N ALA A 183 8.40 -1.61 -23.27
CA ALA A 183 9.22 -1.37 -22.10
C ALA A 183 9.59 -2.69 -21.42
N MET A 184 10.88 -2.99 -21.37
CA MET A 184 11.42 -3.97 -20.43
C MET A 184 11.00 -3.54 -19.02
N TRP A 185 10.30 -4.41 -18.30
CA TRP A 185 10.03 -4.17 -16.89
C TRP A 185 11.20 -4.64 -16.06
N TYR A 186 11.38 -4.03 -14.91
CA TYR A 186 12.41 -4.39 -13.95
C TYR A 186 11.74 -4.73 -12.64
N ARG A 187 12.25 -5.76 -11.98
CA ARG A 187 11.83 -6.21 -10.66
C ARG A 187 12.98 -6.09 -9.70
N LEU A 188 12.81 -5.28 -8.68
CA LEU A 188 13.66 -5.28 -7.50
C LEU A 188 13.07 -6.27 -6.50
N ALA A 189 13.79 -7.34 -6.17
CA ALA A 189 13.34 -8.38 -5.23
C ALA A 189 14.47 -8.77 -4.26
N PRO A 190 14.16 -9.34 -3.08
CA PRO A 190 15.17 -9.91 -2.20
C PRO A 190 16.11 -10.86 -2.97
N ALA A 191 17.42 -10.71 -2.76
CA ALA A 191 18.39 -11.68 -3.23
C ALA A 191 18.09 -13.03 -2.56
N GLN A 192 17.86 -14.08 -3.35
CA GLN A 192 17.62 -15.41 -2.79
C GLN A 192 18.89 -15.91 -2.09
N GLY A 193 18.79 -16.13 -0.79
CA GLY A 193 19.83 -16.62 0.11
C GLY A 193 19.40 -16.30 1.55
N ASP A 194 19.60 -17.22 2.49
CA ASP A 194 19.05 -17.19 3.87
C ASP A 194 19.57 -16.07 4.78
N GLU A 195 20.22 -15.04 4.24
CA GLU A 195 20.72 -13.91 5.02
C GLU A 195 19.62 -12.84 5.16
N PRO A 196 19.00 -12.67 6.35
CA PRO A 196 18.07 -11.58 6.57
C PRO A 196 18.84 -10.27 6.45
N ALA A 197 18.57 -9.47 5.42
CA ALA A 197 19.28 -8.20 5.27
C ALA A 197 18.98 -7.30 6.47
N ALA A 198 20.01 -6.64 7.00
CA ALA A 198 19.90 -5.76 8.15
C ALA A 198 18.84 -4.67 7.95
N ALA A 199 18.13 -4.30 9.03
CA ALA A 199 17.03 -3.36 8.95
C ALA A 199 17.53 -1.96 8.60
N VAL A 200 17.21 -1.48 7.41
CA VAL A 200 17.48 -0.09 7.02
C VAL A 200 16.37 0.79 7.58
N ARG A 201 16.74 1.74 8.44
CA ARG A 201 15.78 2.72 8.98
C ARG A 201 15.39 3.73 7.90
N GLY A 202 14.09 3.94 7.71
CA GLY A 202 13.56 5.20 7.17
C GLY A 202 13.40 5.30 5.65
N ALA A 203 13.31 4.20 4.91
CA ALA A 203 12.98 4.26 3.49
C ALA A 203 11.54 4.77 3.31
N THR A 204 11.39 6.03 2.90
CA THR A 204 10.10 6.57 2.43
C THR A 204 10.04 6.31 0.94
N ALA A 205 9.24 5.31 0.54
CA ALA A 205 9.12 4.96 -0.85
C ALA A 205 7.82 5.52 -1.45
N GLY A 206 7.94 6.44 -2.39
CA GLY A 206 6.87 6.83 -3.29
C GLY A 206 5.66 7.47 -2.60
N GLY A 207 5.84 8.15 -1.46
CA GLY A 207 4.75 8.73 -0.67
C GLY A 207 3.95 7.70 0.16
N THR A 208 4.36 6.44 0.13
CA THR A 208 4.00 5.44 1.13
C THR A 208 5.05 5.49 2.23
N THR A 209 4.66 5.97 3.41
CA THR A 209 5.52 5.90 4.60
C THR A 209 5.25 4.56 5.26
N ALA A 210 5.88 3.51 4.74
CA ALA A 210 6.03 2.27 5.44
C ALA A 210 7.45 2.22 5.99
N TRP A 211 7.61 1.92 7.27
CA TRP A 211 8.90 1.42 7.73
C TRP A 211 9.08 0.08 7.02
N VAL A 212 9.86 0.03 5.95
CA VAL A 212 10.26 -1.25 5.35
C VAL A 212 11.40 -1.77 6.22
N PRO A 213 11.16 -2.72 7.14
CA PRO A 213 12.24 -3.26 7.94
C PRO A 213 13.17 -4.10 7.05
N ALA A 214 14.22 -4.62 7.68
CA ALA A 214 15.03 -5.74 7.20
C ALA A 214 14.21 -6.69 6.33
N THR A 215 14.81 -7.17 5.24
CA THR A 215 14.18 -8.14 4.33
C THR A 215 13.51 -9.26 5.14
N GLY A 216 12.21 -9.45 4.93
CA GLY A 216 11.41 -10.48 5.62
C GLY A 216 10.69 -10.04 6.90
N ALA A 217 10.98 -8.88 7.47
CA ALA A 217 10.22 -8.36 8.60
C ALA A 217 8.93 -7.64 8.14
N PRO A 218 7.85 -7.67 8.94
CA PRO A 218 6.59 -7.00 8.60
C PRO A 218 6.75 -5.48 8.63
N ALA A 219 6.27 -4.80 7.58
CA ALA A 219 6.33 -3.35 7.41
C ALA A 219 5.46 -2.55 8.40
N GLY A 220 4.78 -3.24 9.33
CA GLY A 220 3.73 -2.66 10.14
C GLY A 220 2.57 -2.12 9.28
N PRO A 221 1.77 -1.19 9.82
CA PRO A 221 0.77 -0.46 9.05
C PRO A 221 1.38 0.37 7.92
N LEU A 222 0.87 0.22 6.69
CA LEU A 222 1.27 1.09 5.58
C LEU A 222 0.49 2.40 5.66
N ARG A 223 1.18 3.54 5.70
CA ARG A 223 0.55 4.86 5.55
C ARG A 223 0.70 5.31 4.10
N VAL A 224 -0.43 5.47 3.42
CA VAL A 224 -0.47 5.72 1.98
C VAL A 224 -1.25 6.99 1.72
N ARG A 225 -0.59 8.03 1.22
CA ARG A 225 -1.28 9.25 0.80
C ARG A 225 -1.93 9.02 -0.56
N ALA A 226 -3.24 9.15 -0.67
CA ALA A 226 -3.93 9.14 -1.95
C ALA A 226 -3.81 10.54 -2.58
N THR A 227 -3.25 10.62 -3.78
CA THR A 227 -3.16 11.87 -4.53
C THR A 227 -3.67 11.64 -5.94
N GLU A 228 -4.25 12.66 -6.56
CA GLU A 228 -4.65 12.66 -7.96
C GLU A 228 -3.48 12.22 -8.84
N THR A 229 -2.31 12.81 -8.66
CA THR A 229 -1.09 12.47 -9.42
C THR A 229 -0.58 11.05 -9.19
N GLY A 230 -0.87 10.45 -8.04
CA GLY A 230 -0.33 9.15 -7.66
C GLY A 230 -1.22 7.98 -8.06
N HIS A 231 -2.52 8.20 -8.23
CA HIS A 231 -3.49 7.17 -8.65
C HIS A 231 -3.35 5.84 -7.87
N ARG A 232 -3.05 5.90 -6.57
CA ARG A 232 -2.72 4.73 -5.76
C ARG A 232 -3.92 3.80 -5.62
N SER A 233 -3.70 2.51 -5.90
CA SER A 233 -4.72 1.49 -5.81
C SER A 233 -4.17 0.21 -5.17
N LEU A 234 -5.01 -0.43 -4.35
CA LEU A 234 -4.72 -1.75 -3.80
C LEU A 234 -5.37 -2.83 -4.65
N VAL A 235 -4.65 -3.91 -4.89
CA VAL A 235 -5.10 -5.09 -5.64
C VAL A 235 -5.00 -6.32 -4.75
N VAL A 236 -6.11 -7.02 -4.57
CA VAL A 236 -6.19 -8.26 -3.78
C VAL A 236 -7.01 -9.27 -4.58
N GLU A 237 -6.41 -10.39 -4.99
CA GLU A 237 -7.09 -11.42 -5.81
C GLU A 237 -7.80 -10.84 -7.05
N GLY A 238 -7.15 -9.90 -7.74
CA GLY A 238 -7.70 -9.23 -8.93
C GLY A 238 -8.77 -8.18 -8.64
N ARG A 239 -9.17 -7.96 -7.38
CA ARG A 239 -10.06 -6.87 -6.99
C ARG A 239 -9.26 -5.59 -6.83
N CYS A 240 -9.67 -4.54 -7.54
CA CYS A 240 -9.05 -3.23 -7.48
C CYS A 240 -9.76 -2.29 -6.50
N MET A 241 -8.98 -1.51 -5.75
CA MET A 241 -9.47 -0.51 -4.79
C MET A 241 -8.71 0.80 -4.96
N GLU A 242 -9.30 1.79 -5.64
CA GLU A 242 -8.71 3.12 -5.80
C GLU A 242 -8.75 3.87 -4.45
N LEU A 243 -7.59 4.10 -3.84
CA LEU A 243 -7.51 4.70 -2.49
C LEU A 243 -8.10 6.11 -2.46
N ARG A 244 -7.95 6.87 -3.55
CA ARG A 244 -8.53 8.22 -3.69
C ARG A 244 -10.05 8.21 -3.54
N ARG A 245 -10.75 7.17 -4.02
CA ARG A 245 -12.20 7.04 -3.82
C ARG A 245 -12.59 6.74 -2.37
N LEU A 246 -11.70 6.08 -1.62
CA LEU A 246 -11.95 5.70 -0.23
C LEU A 246 -11.62 6.83 0.75
N VAL A 247 -10.52 7.54 0.55
CA VAL A 247 -10.02 8.55 1.50
C VAL A 247 -10.04 9.99 0.98
N GLY A 248 -10.45 10.22 -0.26
CA GLY A 248 -10.42 11.53 -0.92
C GLY A 248 -9.03 11.88 -1.47
N ASP A 249 -8.98 12.89 -2.34
CA ASP A 249 -7.71 13.44 -2.81
C ASP A 249 -6.93 14.11 -1.66
N GLY A 250 -5.61 13.91 -1.65
CA GLY A 250 -4.70 14.29 -0.57
C GLY A 250 -4.88 13.53 0.76
N GLY A 251 -5.93 12.72 0.90
CA GLY A 251 -6.23 11.94 2.10
C GLY A 251 -5.20 10.84 2.38
N THR A 252 -5.10 10.38 3.63
CA THR A 252 -4.18 9.30 4.03
C THR A 252 -4.96 8.06 4.42
N ALA A 253 -4.63 6.94 3.77
CA ALA A 253 -5.09 5.61 4.11
C ALA A 253 -4.06 4.91 5.00
N LEU A 254 -4.51 4.29 6.09
CA LEU A 254 -3.75 3.33 6.87
C LEU A 254 -4.19 1.93 6.45
N VAL A 255 -3.27 1.15 5.90
CA VAL A 255 -3.52 -0.22 5.42
C VAL A 255 -2.89 -1.19 6.41
N THR A 256 -3.69 -2.06 7.00
CA THR A 256 -3.27 -2.99 8.05
C THR A 256 -3.82 -4.39 7.82
N VAL A 257 -3.05 -5.41 8.19
CA VAL A 257 -3.57 -6.77 8.31
C VAL A 257 -3.99 -6.97 9.77
N VAL A 258 -5.24 -7.39 9.99
CA VAL A 258 -5.77 -7.71 11.31
C VAL A 258 -6.16 -9.18 11.37
N ARG A 259 -6.01 -9.77 12.56
CA ARG A 259 -6.42 -11.14 12.87
C ARG A 259 -7.63 -11.07 13.78
N GLU A 260 -8.69 -11.78 13.42
CA GLU A 260 -9.86 -11.97 14.27
C GLU A 260 -10.06 -13.44 14.60
N THR A 261 -10.29 -13.70 15.89
CA THR A 261 -10.72 -15.01 16.37
C THR A 261 -12.24 -15.00 16.44
N VAL A 262 -12.89 -15.83 15.63
CA VAL A 262 -14.34 -16.06 15.74
C VAL A 262 -14.54 -17.14 16.79
N TRP A 263 -15.13 -16.74 17.92
CA TRP A 263 -15.52 -17.62 19.02
C TRP A 263 -16.88 -18.26 18.74
#